data_AF-A0A920ICN3-F1
#
_entry.id   AF-A0A920ICN3-F1
#
_cell.length_a   1.000
_cell.length_b   1.000
_cell.length_c   1.000
_cell.angle_alpha   90.00
_cell.angle_beta   90.00
_cell.angle_gamma   90.00
#
_symmetry.space_group_name_H-M   'P 1'
#
loop_
_entity.id
_entity.type
_entity.pdbx_description
1 polymer ?
#
loop_
_entity_poly.entity_id
_entity_poly.type
_entity_poly.pdbx_seq_one_letter_code
_entity_poly.pdbx_strand_id
1 'polypeptide(L)' 'MVLEGGLRKPEREAIKINDTKFWNEEDLDTELRRQFDVCHSCRRCFNLCDSFPKLFDLIDESPSMELDTVETSILKML' A
#
# COMPACT_ATOMS: atom_id res chain seq x y z
N MET A 1 -3.99 9.74 -23.90
CA MET A 1 -3.51 11.12 -23.62
C MET A 1 -4.06 11.54 -22.27
N VAL A 2 -3.20 11.66 -21.27
CA VAL A 2 -3.57 12.23 -19.96
C VAL A 2 -3.50 13.75 -20.13
N LEU A 3 -4.63 14.44 -19.97
CA LEU A 3 -4.71 15.89 -20.01
C LEU A 3 -4.46 16.44 -18.60
N GLU A 4 -3.56 17.41 -18.49
CA GLU A 4 -3.24 18.11 -17.25
C GLU A 4 -4.49 18.75 -16.63
N GLY A 5 -4.59 18.72 -15.29
CA GLY A 5 -5.66 19.38 -14.53
C GLY A 5 -6.87 18.54 -14.16
N GLY A 6 -6.91 17.23 -14.48
CA GLY A 6 -7.92 16.31 -13.94
C GLY A 6 -9.38 16.63 -14.34
N LEU A 7 -9.60 17.39 -15.42
CA LEU A 7 -10.91 17.88 -15.85
C LEU A 7 -11.82 16.81 -16.48
N ARG A 8 -11.34 15.57 -16.62
CA ARG A 8 -12.15 14.46 -17.14
C ARG A 8 -13.09 13.98 -16.05
N LYS A 9 -14.30 13.59 -16.44
CA LYS A 9 -15.23 12.91 -15.54
C LYS A 9 -14.51 11.67 -14.95
N PRO A 10 -14.50 11.50 -13.62
CA PRO A 10 -13.96 10.28 -13.03
C PRO A 10 -14.84 9.10 -13.45
N GLU A 11 -14.23 8.14 -14.12
CA GLU A 11 -14.84 6.85 -14.42
C GLU A 11 -14.54 5.92 -13.26
N ARG A 12 -15.60 5.36 -12.66
CA ARG A 12 -15.48 4.36 -11.59
C ARG A 12 -15.74 3.01 -12.21
N GLU A 13 -14.68 2.23 -12.38
CA GLU A 13 -14.79 0.83 -12.77
C GLU A 13 -15.39 0.00 -11.63
N ALA A 14 -16.22 -0.98 -11.99
CA ALA A 14 -16.80 -1.89 -11.02
C ALA A 14 -15.70 -2.81 -10.44
N ILE A 15 -15.75 -3.01 -9.12
CA ILE A 15 -14.83 -3.93 -8.44
C ILE A 15 -15.18 -5.36 -8.84
N LYS A 16 -14.17 -6.13 -9.27
CA LYS A 16 -14.32 -7.51 -9.71
C LYS A 16 -14.42 -8.51 -8.54
N ILE A 17 -15.37 -8.32 -7.64
CA ILE A 17 -15.52 -9.12 -6.41
C ILE A 17 -15.77 -10.63 -6.65
N ASN A 18 -16.32 -10.98 -7.82
CA ASN A 18 -16.59 -12.37 -8.22
C ASN A 18 -15.37 -13.05 -8.89
N ASP A 19 -14.29 -12.31 -9.15
CA ASP A 19 -13.04 -12.89 -9.63
C ASP A 19 -12.39 -13.67 -8.50
N THR A 20 -11.89 -14.87 -8.79
CA THR A 20 -11.18 -15.71 -7.81
C THR A 20 -9.90 -15.04 -7.31
N LYS A 21 -9.29 -14.16 -8.13
CA LYS A 21 -8.11 -13.38 -7.74
C LYS A 21 -8.42 -12.29 -6.72
N PHE A 22 -9.65 -11.76 -6.70
CA PHE A 22 -9.98 -10.63 -5.83
C PHE A 22 -9.78 -10.95 -4.35
N TRP A 23 -9.98 -12.21 -3.96
CA TRP A 23 -9.82 -12.70 -2.60
C TRP A 23 -8.52 -13.48 -2.38
N ASN A 24 -7.60 -13.47 -3.34
CA ASN A 24 -6.32 -14.15 -3.20
C ASN A 24 -5.43 -13.36 -2.21
N GLU A 25 -5.00 -14.03 -1.15
CA GLU A 25 -4.22 -13.41 -0.07
C GLU A 25 -2.79 -13.05 -0.51
N GLU A 26 -2.18 -13.82 -1.40
CA GLU A 26 -0.83 -13.56 -1.93
C GLU A 26 -0.82 -12.36 -2.89
N ASP A 27 -1.84 -12.26 -3.75
CA ASP A 27 -2.04 -11.11 -4.64
C ASP A 27 -2.29 -9.84 -3.81
N LEU A 28 -3.07 -9.95 -2.72
CA LEU A 28 -3.30 -8.84 -1.79
C LEU A 28 -2.01 -8.41 -1.08
N ASP A 29 -1.22 -9.35 -0.56
CA ASP A 29 0.06 -9.04 0.10
C ASP A 29 1.02 -8.31 -0.85
N THR A 30 1.06 -8.76 -2.11
CA THR A 30 1.89 -8.15 -3.16
C THR A 30 1.49 -6.69 -3.42
N GLU A 31 0.21 -6.41 -3.59
CA GLU A 31 -0.27 -5.04 -3.81
C GLU A 31 -0.14 -4.15 -2.57
N LEU A 32 -0.36 -4.72 -1.37
CA LEU A 32 -0.18 -4.02 -0.10
C LEU A 32 1.27 -3.61 0.08
N ARG A 33 2.23 -4.50 -0.21
CA ARG A 33 3.67 -4.17 -0.19
C ARG A 33 4.02 -3.07 -1.18
N ARG A 34 3.50 -3.14 -2.42
CA ARG A 34 3.69 -2.08 -3.42
C ARG A 34 3.18 -0.73 -2.91
N GLN A 35 2.04 -0.71 -2.23
CA GLN A 35 1.47 0.53 -1.72
C GLN A 35 2.24 1.08 -0.51
N PHE A 36 2.73 0.21 0.37
CA PHE A 36 3.54 0.59 1.52
C PHE A 36 4.92 1.12 1.13
N ASP A 37 5.52 0.57 0.08
CA ASP A 37 6.76 1.10 -0.51
C ASP A 37 6.56 2.55 -1.02
N VAL A 38 5.46 2.80 -1.73
CA VAL A 38 5.07 4.16 -2.13
C VAL A 38 4.85 5.07 -0.92
N CYS A 39 4.21 4.58 0.15
CA CYS A 39 4.02 5.35 1.37
C CYS A 39 5.34 5.66 2.08
N HIS A 40 6.28 4.71 2.15
CA HIS A 40 7.59 4.87 2.75
C HIS A 40 8.47 5.86 1.97
N SER A 41 8.44 5.83 0.64
CA SER A 41 9.23 6.75 -0.20
C SER A 41 8.89 8.23 -0.03
N CYS A 42 7.68 8.55 0.45
CA CYS A 42 7.23 9.95 0.61
C CYS A 42 6.85 10.35 2.05
N ARG A 43 6.52 9.38 2.92
CA ARG A 43 6.10 9.52 4.34
C ARG A 43 5.03 10.58 4.63
N ARG A 44 4.27 11.03 3.64
CA ARG A 44 3.24 12.07 3.80
C ARG A 44 1.99 11.58 4.53
N CYS A 45 1.82 10.26 4.62
CA CYS A 45 0.62 9.63 5.15
C CYS A 45 0.56 9.59 6.70
N PHE A 46 1.61 10.02 7.41
CA PHE A 46 1.70 9.86 8.88
C PHE A 46 0.55 10.52 9.67
N ASN A 47 -0.07 11.58 9.12
CA ASN A 47 -1.23 12.26 9.75
C ASN A 47 -2.58 11.70 9.31
N LEU A 48 -2.63 10.75 8.38
CA LEU A 48 -3.87 10.27 7.77
C LEU A 48 -4.45 9.05 8.49
N CYS A 49 -3.63 8.28 9.19
CA CYS A 49 -4.04 7.10 9.95
C CYS A 49 -2.94 6.70 10.96
N ASP A 50 -3.35 6.25 12.15
CA ASP A 50 -2.46 5.79 13.22
C ASP A 50 -1.64 4.53 12.86
N SER A 51 -1.99 3.86 11.76
CA SER A 51 -1.27 2.67 11.28
C SER A 51 0.03 3.02 10.55
N PHE A 52 0.14 4.23 9.98
CA PHE A 52 1.33 4.65 9.22
C PHE A 52 2.56 4.91 10.11
N PRO A 53 2.45 5.57 11.28
CA PRO A 53 3.57 5.67 12.21
C PRO A 53 4.17 4.30 12.55
N LYS A 54 3.34 3.31 12.88
CA LYS A 54 3.79 1.94 13.17
C LYS A 54 4.49 1.29 11.97
N LEU A 55 3.96 1.47 10.76
CA LEU A 55 4.60 0.98 9.54
C LEU A 55 5.99 1.57 9.36
N PHE A 56 6.15 2.89 9.60
CA PHE A 56 7.44 3.55 9.44
C PHE A 56 8.43 3.10 10.51
N ASP A 57 8.00 2.97 11.76
CA ASP A 57 8.84 2.43 12.84
C ASP A 57 9.35 1.02 12.49
N LEU A 58 8.47 0.15 11.99
CA LEU A 58 8.84 -1.21 11.57
C LEU A 58 9.86 -1.24 10.43
N ILE A 59 9.75 -0.32 9.47
CA ILE A 59 10.70 -0.21 8.37
C ILE A 59 12.02 0.38 8.89
N ASP A 60 11.99 1.39 9.74
CA ASP A 60 13.18 2.04 10.28
C ASP A 60 13.99 1.11 11.21
N GLU A 61 13.32 0.16 11.87
CA GLU A 61 13.93 -0.90 12.67
C GLU A 61 14.43 -2.10 11.83
N SER A 62 14.12 -2.12 10.53
CA SER A 62 14.51 -3.23 9.65
C SER A 62 16.00 -3.16 9.28
N PRO A 63 16.66 -4.31 9.00
CA PRO A 63 18.09 -4.32 8.64
C PRO A 63 18.44 -3.52 7.39
N SER A 64 17.53 -3.47 6.40
CA SER A 64 17.74 -2.70 5.17
C SER A 64 17.23 -1.28 5.26
N MET A 65 16.44 -0.95 6.29
CA MET A 65 15.60 0.25 6.36
C MET A 65 14.60 0.39 5.20
N GLU A 66 14.32 -0.72 4.51
CA GLU A 66 13.42 -0.81 3.37
C GLU A 66 12.36 -1.90 3.64
N LEU A 67 11.28 -1.92 2.85
CA LEU A 67 10.16 -2.85 3.04
C LEU A 67 10.50 -4.31 2.70
N ASP A 68 11.59 -4.55 1.98
CA ASP A 68 12.03 -5.87 1.52
C ASP A 68 12.42 -6.81 2.66
N THR A 69 12.88 -6.27 3.79
CA THR A 69 13.27 -7.03 4.98
C THR A 69 12.21 -7.08 6.08
N VAL A 70 11.01 -6.52 5.83
CA VAL A 70 9.88 -6.58 6.77
C VAL A 70 9.06 -7.85 6.57
N GLU A 71 8.84 -8.62 7.65
CA GLU A 71 8.07 -9.86 7.59
C GLU A 71 6.56 -9.62 7.34
N THR A 72 5.97 -10.44 6.47
CA THR A 72 4.52 -10.41 6.16
C THR A 72 3.65 -10.66 7.39
N SER A 73 4.10 -11.49 8.32
CA SER A 73 3.42 -11.78 9.59
C SER A 73 3.16 -10.50 10.41
N ILE A 74 4.10 -9.57 10.40
CA ILE A 74 4.03 -8.30 11.12
C ILE A 74 3.19 -7.28 10.34
N LEU A 75 3.31 -7.25 9.01
CA LEU A 75 2.50 -6.37 8.14
C LEU A 75 0.99 -6.65 8.25
N LYS A 76 0.60 -7.91 8.44
CA LYS A 76 -0.82 -8.32 8.62
C LYS A 76 -1.43 -7.87 9.96
N MET A 77 -0.63 -7.38 10.91
CA MET A 77 -1.10 -6.93 12.23
C MET A 77 -1.33 -5.41 12.34
N LEU A 78 -1.01 -4.66 11.28
CA LEU A 78 -1.27 -3.21 11.17
C LEU A 78 -2.74 -2.95 10.81
#